data_AF-E0XYA4-F1
#
_entry.id   AF-E0XYA4-F1
#
_cell.length_a   1.000
_cell.length_b   1.000
_cell.length_c   1.000
_cell.angle_alpha   90.00
_cell.angle_beta   90.00
_cell.angle_gamma   90.00
#
_symmetry.space_group_name_H-M   'P 1'
#
loop_
_entity.id
_entity.type
_entity.pdbx_description
1 polymer ?
#
loop_
_entity_poly.entity_id
_entity_poly.type
_entity_poly.pdbx_seq_one_letter_code
_entity_poly.pdbx_strand_id
1 'polypeptide(L)' 'MLGHPEILIVGVIVLILFGASAIPRFARSIGRAKAEFEKGLDAGQKDANRTVKDDAAVEHEDGGEKKGLSGSTGDAENR' A
#
# COMPACT_ATOMS: atom_id res chain seq x y z
N MET A 1 -0.20 17.33 -40.65
CA MET A 1 -1.20 16.45 -40.05
C MET A 1 -0.65 15.04 -40.12
N LEU A 2 -0.01 14.55 -39.04
CA LEU A 2 0.35 13.14 -38.97
C LEU A 2 -0.96 12.39 -38.75
N GLY A 3 -1.45 11.72 -39.77
CA GLY A 3 -2.71 11.01 -39.70
C GLY A 3 -2.55 9.69 -38.95
N HIS A 4 -3.70 9.08 -38.68
CA HIS A 4 -3.79 7.68 -38.29
C HIS A 4 -2.98 6.71 -39.18
N PRO A 5 -2.77 6.92 -40.51
CA PRO A 5 -2.00 5.99 -41.33
C PRO A 5 -0.50 5.98 -41.01
N GLU A 6 0.11 7.15 -40.79
CA GLU A 6 1.55 7.24 -40.49
C GLU A 6 1.90 6.55 -39.17
N ILE A 7 1.05 6.70 -38.15
CA ILE A 7 1.23 6.01 -36.85
C ILE A 7 1.13 4.49 -37.02
N LEU A 8 0.20 4.00 -37.86
CA LEU A 8 0.09 2.58 -38.16
C LEU A 8 1.35 2.03 -38.85
N ILE A 9 1.91 2.77 -39.82
CA ILE A 9 3.13 2.36 -40.53
C ILE A 9 4.31 2.25 -39.56
N VAL A 10 4.49 3.26 -38.70
CA VAL A 10 5.55 3.23 -37.67
C VAL A 10 5.31 2.07 -36.69
N GLY A 11 4.06 1.85 -36.28
CA GLY A 11 3.67 0.72 -35.43
C GLY A 11 4.02 -0.64 -36.04
N VAL A 12 3.77 -0.83 -37.35
CA VAL A 12 4.12 -2.06 -38.08
C VAL A 12 5.64 -2.25 -38.14
N ILE A 13 6.41 -1.21 -38.40
CA ILE A 13 7.89 -1.29 -38.42
C ILE A 13 8.41 -1.72 -37.05
N VAL A 14 7.91 -1.11 -35.97
CA VAL A 14 8.25 -1.48 -34.59
C VAL A 14 7.84 -2.93 -34.32
N LEU A 15 6.68 -3.38 -34.80
CA LEU A 15 6.21 -4.75 -34.65
C LEU A 15 7.11 -5.77 -35.36
N ILE A 16 7.71 -5.41 -36.49
CA ILE A 16 8.65 -6.28 -37.22
C ILE A 16 9.99 -6.37 -36.47
N LEU A 17 10.48 -5.24 -35.93
CA LEU A 17 11.75 -5.20 -35.21
C LEU A 17 11.70 -5.90 -33.85
N PHE A 18 10.60 -5.72 -33.11
CA PHE A 18 10.46 -6.19 -31.72
C PHE A 18 9.51 -7.39 -31.58
N GLY A 19 8.69 -7.67 -32.59
CA GLY A 19 7.65 -8.71 -32.57
C GLY A 19 6.33 -8.25 -31.98
N ALA A 20 5.23 -8.95 -32.34
CA ALA A 20 3.88 -8.65 -31.86
C ALA A 20 3.73 -8.76 -30.33
N SER A 21 4.56 -9.58 -29.69
CA SER A 21 4.53 -9.78 -28.23
C SER A 21 5.28 -8.71 -27.44
N ALA A 22 6.04 -7.81 -28.08
CA ALA A 22 6.79 -6.77 -27.38
C ALA A 22 5.90 -5.67 -26.82
N ILE A 23 4.90 -5.21 -27.58
CA ILE A 23 3.97 -4.15 -27.15
C ILE A 23 3.21 -4.55 -25.86
N PRO A 24 2.58 -5.75 -25.77
CA PRO A 24 1.90 -6.17 -24.54
C PRO A 24 2.84 -6.36 -23.35
N ARG A 25 4.04 -6.91 -23.58
CA ARG A 25 5.04 -7.11 -22.52
C ARG A 25 5.54 -5.78 -21.96
N PHE A 26 5.85 -4.82 -22.84
CA PHE A 26 6.30 -3.49 -22.47
C PHE A 26 5.20 -2.69 -21.74
N ALA A 27 3.95 -2.74 -22.24
CA ALA A 27 2.82 -2.12 -21.56
C ALA A 27 2.60 -2.71 -20.16
N ARG A 28 2.76 -4.03 -20.01
CA ARG A 28 2.61 -4.70 -18.71
C ARG A 28 3.73 -4.31 -17.73
N SER A 29 4.99 -4.24 -18.17
CA SER A 29 6.10 -3.83 -17.29
C SER A 29 5.98 -2.37 -16.84
N ILE A 30 5.62 -1.46 -17.75
CA ILE A 30 5.36 -0.06 -17.41
C ILE A 30 4.15 0.06 -16.48
N GLY A 31 3.08 -0.68 -16.75
CA GLY A 31 1.88 -0.66 -15.90
C GLY A 31 2.16 -1.13 -14.47
N ARG A 32 3.00 -2.15 -14.29
CA ARG A 32 3.43 -2.59 -12.96
C ARG A 32 4.32 -1.55 -12.27
N ALA A 33 5.32 -1.01 -12.96
CA ALA A 33 6.19 0.03 -12.42
C ALA A 33 5.40 1.28 -12.00
N LYS A 34 4.46 1.75 -12.83
CA LYS A 34 3.57 2.87 -12.51
C LYS A 34 2.69 2.57 -11.30
N ALA A 35 2.10 1.38 -11.23
CA ALA A 35 1.25 0.99 -10.10
C ALA A 35 2.03 0.88 -8.77
N GLU A 36 3.26 0.37 -8.80
CA GLU A 36 4.13 0.32 -7.61
C GLU A 36 4.62 1.72 -7.21
N PHE A 37 4.94 2.57 -8.19
CA PHE A 37 5.29 3.97 -7.95
C PHE A 37 4.14 4.74 -7.27
N GLU A 38 2.91 4.62 -7.77
CA GLU A 38 1.73 5.25 -7.15
C GLU A 38 1.48 4.77 -5.73
N LYS A 39 1.63 3.46 -5.48
CA LYS A 39 1.54 2.89 -4.12
C LYS A 39 2.62 3.44 -3.20
N GLY A 40 3.85 3.58 -3.67
CA GLY A 40 4.95 4.17 -2.90
C GLY A 40 4.70 5.63 -2.56
N LEU A 41 4.15 6.41 -3.49
CA LEU A 41 3.77 7.81 -3.26
C LEU A 41 2.63 7.95 -2.24
N ASP A 42 1.62 7.10 -2.28
CA ASP A 42 0.49 7.12 -1.31
C ASP A 42 0.94 6.65 0.08
N ALA A 43 1.75 5.58 0.14
CA ALA A 43 2.32 5.10 1.40
C ALA A 43 3.22 6.16 2.04
N GLY A 44 4.13 6.78 1.27
CA GLY A 44 5.01 7.84 1.78
C GLY A 44 4.25 9.06 2.32
N GLN A 45 3.14 9.45 1.70
CA GLN A 45 2.28 10.53 2.23
C GLN A 45 1.55 10.11 3.52
N LYS A 46 1.07 8.87 3.60
CA LYS A 46 0.41 8.34 4.80
C LYS A 46 1.37 8.12 5.97
N ASP A 47 2.62 7.77 5.68
CA ASP A 47 3.66 7.55 6.68
C ASP A 47 4.18 8.90 7.22
N ALA A 48 4.34 9.91 6.36
CA ALA A 48 4.67 11.28 6.78
C ALA A 48 3.58 11.89 7.69
N ASN A 49 2.31 11.54 7.50
CA ASN A 49 1.21 11.98 8.36
C ASN A 49 1.13 11.19 9.69
N ARG A 50 1.61 9.93 9.71
CA ARG A 50 1.67 9.12 10.94
C ARG A 50 2.83 9.53 11.85
N THR A 51 3.99 9.84 11.30
CA THR A 51 5.13 10.34 12.10
C THR A 51 4.82 11.64 12.85
N VAL A 52 3.98 12.53 12.30
CA VAL A 52 3.56 13.75 13.01
C VAL A 52 2.57 13.47 14.15
N LYS A 53 1.90 12.31 14.13
CA LYS A 53 0.87 11.94 15.11
C LYS A 53 1.40 11.06 16.25
N ASP A 54 2.49 10.32 16.01
CA ASP A 54 3.08 9.40 16.98
C ASP A 54 4.07 10.10 17.94
N ASP A 55 4.60 11.27 17.60
CA ASP A 55 5.43 12.11 18.50
C ASP A 55 4.64 12.82 19.61
N ALA A 56 3.31 12.74 19.62
CA ALA A 56 2.43 13.37 20.62
C ALA A 56 1.89 12.41 21.70
N ALA A 57 2.28 11.13 21.68
CA ALA A 57 1.67 10.09 22.53
C ALA A 57 2.62 9.45 23.55
N VAL A 58 3.80 10.02 23.81
CA VAL A 58 4.74 9.49 24.81
C VAL A 58 5.00 10.56 25.87
N GLU A 59 4.24 10.54 26.97
CA GLU A 59 4.74 10.67 28.36
C GLU A 59 3.62 10.63 29.43
N HIS A 60 3.77 9.67 30.35
CA HIS A 60 3.41 9.56 31.79
C HIS A 60 3.20 8.06 32.10
N GLU A 61 4.24 7.31 32.49
CA GLU A 61 4.74 7.11 33.87
C GLU A 61 3.63 6.68 34.84
N ASP A 62 3.60 5.43 35.27
CA ASP A 62 4.33 4.83 36.41
C ASP A 62 3.40 4.68 37.63
N GLY A 63 3.56 3.59 38.36
CA GLY A 63 3.21 3.54 39.77
C GLY A 63 1.82 3.02 40.17
N GLY A 64 1.82 1.79 40.71
CA GLY A 64 1.46 1.66 42.13
C GLY A 64 0.00 1.39 42.54
N GLU A 65 -0.20 0.15 42.97
CA GLU A 65 -0.94 -0.27 44.19
C GLU A 65 -2.47 -0.11 44.39
N LYS A 66 -3.11 -1.28 44.41
CA LYS A 66 -3.98 -1.91 45.44
C LYS A 66 -5.10 -1.11 46.13
N LYS A 67 -6.34 -1.60 45.99
CA LYS A 67 -7.24 -2.01 47.11
C LYS A 67 -8.51 -2.65 46.51
N GLY A 68 -8.85 -3.88 46.87
CA GLY A 68 -9.77 -4.16 47.98
C GLY A 68 -11.20 -4.29 47.43
N LEU A 69 -11.68 -5.50 47.17
CA LEU A 69 -12.46 -6.34 48.09
C LEU A 69 -13.98 -6.09 47.95
N SER A 70 -14.73 -7.21 47.89
CA SER A 70 -16.19 -7.35 47.98
C SER A 70 -16.93 -7.36 46.64
N GLY A 71 -17.68 -8.39 46.24
CA GLY A 71 -18.05 -9.68 46.82
C GLY A 71 -18.32 -10.63 45.64
N SER A 72 -18.91 -11.81 45.72
CA SER A 72 -19.53 -12.62 46.76
C SER A 72 -19.84 -13.93 46.01
N THR A 73 -19.44 -15.06 46.59
CA THR A 73 -20.17 -16.34 46.64
C THR A 73 -21.01 -16.79 45.42
N GLY A 74 -20.64 -17.95 44.86
CA GLY A 74 -21.44 -18.76 43.94
C GLY A 74 -20.56 -19.20 42.75
N ASP A 75 -20.34 -20.46 42.39
CA ASP A 75 -21.00 -21.69 42.77
C ASP A 75 -20.02 -22.84 42.53
N ALA A 76 -20.06 -23.81 43.44
CA ALA A 76 -19.45 -25.11 43.26
C ALA A 76 -20.36 -25.92 42.33
N GLU A 77 -20.08 -25.94 41.02
CA GLU A 77 -20.78 -26.86 40.12
C GLU A 77 -19.89 -27.23 38.94
N ASN A 78 -19.10 -28.30 39.08
CA ASN A 78 -18.94 -29.32 38.04
C ASN A 78 -18.20 -30.54 38.61
N ARG A 79 -18.96 -31.56 38.99
CA ARG A 79 -18.48 -32.94 39.15
C ARG A 79 -18.75 -33.70 37.87
#